data_AF-A0A962FY48-F1
#
_entry.id   AF-A0A962FY48-F1
#
_cell.length_a   1.000
_cell.length_b   1.000
_cell.length_c   1.000
_cell.angle_alpha   90.00
_cell.angle_beta   90.00
_cell.angle_gamma   90.00
#
_symmetry.space_group_name_H-M   'P 1'
#
loop_
_entity.id
_entity.type
_entity.pdbx_description
1 polymer ?
#
loop_
_entity_poly.entity_id
_entity_poly.type
_entity_poly.pdbx_seq_one_letter_code
_entity_poly.pdbx_strand_id
1 'polypeptide(L)'
;MSKRRNSKSGAKVGKGGSKGAPKSKTTRQKRSQQRDAMNPQLPGWLPPTFGNSDRDSDRKPERRPDRRPRSNAIHDPHAEREARRYDNPIPSREALIGFLDDVGQPLSAEQIARDLGLTAPDRFDALTRRLGAMLRDGQLLANRRGDYAVAEKLDLIAGTIIANADGFGFLKPDAGGDDLFLPPNEMRQVLNGDRVLASVTGMDRRGRREGAIVEVLERGASRLVGRYTQSDGVGRVIPDDRRMHQDILIPPGQADRAGENQIVVCEITSPPTKQRPPLGKVIEVLGDRLTPSLAVQVAIAGHGIPDQWPEEVLDQANAVPLKVQESDLDGDRRDIRKLPLVTIDGEDARDFDDAVYAEPAGEGWRLIVAIADVSHYIRKSDPIDVEARRRGTSVYFPDQVVPMLPEALSNELCSLKPQVDRLCMVCEMQIDRRGGVTGAKFYRAVMHSHARLTYNQVDAMHRGADPAAYAHIRRL
;
A
#
# COMPACT_ATOMS: atom_id res chain seq x y z
N MET A 1 -29.26 57.42 47.90
CA MET A 1 -30.14 56.47 47.16
C MET A 1 -29.42 55.13 47.11
N SER A 2 -29.70 54.23 48.07
CA SER A 2 -30.54 53.02 47.89
C SER A 2 -29.91 52.02 46.91
N LYS A 3 -29.52 50.78 47.24
CA LYS A 3 -29.59 49.93 48.44
C LYS A 3 -28.56 48.80 48.23
N ARG A 4 -27.62 48.60 49.16
CA ARG A 4 -26.94 47.31 49.42
C ARG A 4 -27.22 46.94 50.87
N ARG A 5 -27.83 45.78 51.11
CA ARG A 5 -27.89 45.06 52.39
C ARG A 5 -27.66 43.59 52.05
N ASN A 6 -26.56 42.93 52.42
CA ASN A 6 -25.99 42.61 53.74
C ASN A 6 -26.61 41.37 54.39
N SER A 7 -25.87 40.26 54.43
CA SER A 7 -25.69 39.29 55.55
C SER A 7 -25.03 38.00 55.00
N LYS A 8 -23.80 37.60 55.36
CA LYS A 8 -23.19 37.14 56.63
C LYS A 8 -23.61 35.74 57.10
N SER A 9 -22.59 35.05 57.64
CA SER A 9 -22.55 33.81 58.43
C SER A 9 -22.60 32.51 57.62
N GLY A 10 -21.84 31.46 57.92
CA GLY A 10 -20.83 31.24 58.96
C GLY A 10 -20.55 29.73 59.09
N ALA A 11 -19.45 29.42 59.78
CA ALA A 11 -19.09 28.14 60.41
C ALA A 11 -18.29 27.07 59.63
N LYS A 12 -17.24 26.63 60.35
CA LYS A 12 -16.23 25.59 60.08
C LYS A 12 -16.68 24.22 60.63
N VAL A 13 -15.86 23.21 60.26
CA VAL A 13 -15.46 21.99 61.02
C VAL A 13 -16.18 20.68 60.67
N GLY A 14 -15.39 19.63 60.41
CA GLY A 14 -15.69 18.28 60.94
C GLY A 14 -15.51 17.08 60.00
N LYS A 15 -14.47 16.27 60.28
CA LYS A 15 -14.23 14.90 59.74
C LYS A 15 -15.31 13.90 60.20
N GLY A 16 -15.51 12.81 59.45
CA GLY A 16 -15.89 11.51 60.04
C GLY A 16 -16.69 10.52 59.16
N GLY A 17 -16.05 9.40 58.79
CA GLY A 17 -16.54 8.03 59.13
C GLY A 17 -17.64 7.33 58.29
N SER A 18 -17.19 6.32 57.53
CA SER A 18 -17.82 5.05 57.10
C SER A 18 -19.25 4.63 57.54
N LYS A 19 -20.00 4.01 56.62
CA LYS A 19 -20.34 2.55 56.56
C LYS A 19 -21.50 2.27 55.58
N GLY A 20 -21.46 1.10 54.93
CA GLY A 20 -22.68 0.35 54.55
C GLY A 20 -22.79 -0.13 53.09
N ALA A 21 -22.46 -1.40 52.84
CA ALA A 21 -22.80 -2.14 51.62
C ALA A 21 -24.30 -2.55 51.59
N PRO A 22 -24.82 -3.17 50.51
CA PRO A 22 -24.70 -4.62 50.41
C PRO A 22 -24.46 -5.21 49.00
N LYS A 23 -24.03 -6.47 49.02
CA LYS A 23 -23.73 -7.38 47.90
C LYS A 23 -25.01 -7.91 47.24
N SER A 24 -24.93 -8.26 45.95
CA SER A 24 -25.71 -9.38 45.39
C SER A 24 -24.81 -10.27 44.51
N LYS A 25 -24.87 -11.57 44.81
CA LYS A 25 -24.32 -12.69 44.04
C LYS A 25 -25.50 -13.40 43.39
N THR A 26 -25.39 -13.73 42.11
CA THR A 26 -26.08 -14.82 41.39
C THR A 26 -25.70 -14.70 39.91
N THR A 27 -25.49 -15.70 39.06
CA THR A 27 -25.27 -17.15 39.13
C THR A 27 -24.65 -17.50 37.77
N ARG A 28 -23.64 -18.37 37.74
CA ARG A 28 -22.95 -18.82 36.53
C ARG A 28 -23.80 -19.94 35.89
N GLN A 29 -24.37 -19.73 34.71
CA GLN A 29 -24.93 -20.80 33.88
C GLN A 29 -24.18 -20.89 32.56
N LYS A 30 -23.63 -22.09 32.31
CA LYS A 30 -23.10 -22.55 31.03
C LYS A 30 -24.25 -22.61 30.01
N ARG A 31 -24.06 -22.02 28.83
CA ARG A 31 -24.78 -22.43 27.62
C ARG A 31 -23.79 -22.73 26.50
N SER A 32 -23.99 -23.92 25.97
CA SER A 32 -23.29 -24.60 24.90
C SER A 32 -23.55 -23.98 23.54
N GLN A 33 -22.63 -24.30 22.64
CA GLN A 33 -22.59 -23.95 21.21
C GLN A 33 -23.88 -24.31 20.46
N GLN A 34 -24.32 -23.38 19.62
CA GLN A 34 -24.89 -23.65 18.30
C GLN A 34 -24.65 -22.38 17.47
N ARG A 35 -23.68 -22.44 16.55
CA ARG A 35 -23.51 -21.46 15.48
C ARG A 35 -24.12 -22.09 14.25
N ASP A 36 -25.31 -21.62 13.88
CA ASP A 36 -25.90 -21.92 12.58
C ASP A 36 -25.03 -21.29 11.48
N ALA A 37 -24.50 -22.14 10.61
CA ALA A 37 -23.77 -21.73 9.42
C ALA A 37 -24.80 -21.36 8.33
N MET A 38 -25.10 -20.08 8.17
CA MET A 38 -25.68 -19.56 6.92
C MET A 38 -24.58 -19.49 5.87
N ASN A 39 -24.75 -20.29 4.81
CA ASN A 39 -23.89 -20.31 3.63
C ASN A 39 -24.41 -19.27 2.62
N PRO A 40 -23.71 -18.15 2.36
CA PRO A 40 -24.11 -17.24 1.28
C PRO A 40 -23.64 -17.81 -0.06
N GLN A 41 -24.58 -18.20 -0.92
CA GLN A 41 -24.32 -18.56 -2.32
C GLN A 41 -23.72 -17.34 -3.05
N LEU A 42 -22.56 -17.55 -3.68
CA LEU A 42 -21.88 -16.55 -4.50
C LEU A 42 -22.62 -16.35 -5.85
N PRO A 43 -22.68 -15.13 -6.40
CA PRO A 43 -23.34 -14.83 -7.67
C PRO A 43 -22.62 -15.45 -8.89
N GLY A 44 -23.42 -15.96 -9.84
CA GLY A 44 -23.00 -16.84 -10.94
C GLY A 44 -22.17 -16.25 -12.08
N TRP A 45 -21.42 -15.16 -11.85
CA TRP A 45 -20.49 -14.59 -12.84
C TRP A 45 -19.01 -14.73 -12.44
N LEU A 46 -18.71 -15.30 -11.26
CA LEU A 46 -17.35 -15.66 -10.88
C LEU A 46 -16.89 -16.96 -11.59
N PRO A 47 -15.68 -17.03 -12.16
CA PRO A 47 -15.12 -18.29 -12.64
C PRO A 47 -14.85 -19.25 -11.46
N PRO A 48 -15.03 -20.57 -11.64
CA PRO A 48 -14.90 -21.54 -10.56
C PRO A 48 -13.46 -21.61 -10.05
N THR A 49 -13.31 -21.58 -8.73
CA THR A 49 -12.05 -21.88 -8.05
C THR A 49 -11.67 -23.34 -8.33
N PHE A 50 -10.39 -23.58 -8.60
CA PHE A 50 -9.86 -24.94 -8.75
C PHE A 50 -10.00 -25.68 -7.41
N GLY A 51 -11.05 -26.49 -7.33
CA GLY A 51 -11.28 -27.44 -6.26
C GLY A 51 -10.26 -28.56 -6.34
N ASN A 52 -9.59 -28.76 -5.21
CA ASN A 52 -8.70 -29.86 -4.90
C ASN A 52 -9.43 -31.20 -5.12
N SER A 53 -9.11 -31.92 -6.20
CA SER A 53 -9.68 -33.25 -6.48
C SER A 53 -8.91 -34.33 -5.72
N ASP A 54 -9.65 -35.09 -4.91
CA ASP A 54 -9.48 -36.50 -4.58
C ASP A 54 -8.05 -37.07 -4.52
N ARG A 55 -7.58 -37.30 -3.29
CA ARG A 55 -6.57 -38.34 -3.03
C ARG A 55 -7.22 -39.48 -2.26
N ASP A 56 -7.58 -40.46 -3.07
CA ASP A 56 -7.84 -41.86 -2.76
C ASP A 56 -6.95 -42.38 -1.63
N SER A 57 -7.59 -42.76 -0.53
CA SER A 57 -7.00 -43.39 0.65
C SER A 57 -7.07 -44.90 0.50
N ASP A 58 -6.14 -45.51 -0.25
CA ASP A 58 -5.73 -46.91 -0.05
C ASP A 58 -4.58 -47.32 -0.98
N ARG A 59 -3.33 -47.03 -0.59
CA ARG A 59 -2.17 -47.82 -1.02
C ARG A 59 -1.18 -47.98 0.11
N LYS A 60 -1.04 -49.24 0.58
CA LYS A 60 0.03 -49.70 1.47
C LYS A 60 1.40 -49.31 0.89
N PRO A 61 2.39 -48.93 1.72
CA PRO A 61 3.74 -48.66 1.25
C PRO A 61 4.40 -49.98 0.82
N GLU A 62 4.61 -50.15 -0.48
CA GLU A 62 5.51 -51.18 -1.00
C GLU A 62 6.93 -50.93 -0.49
N ARG A 63 7.49 -51.94 0.18
CA ARG A 63 8.88 -51.97 0.62
C ARG A 63 9.78 -51.89 -0.61
N ARG A 64 10.54 -50.81 -0.74
CA ARG A 64 11.68 -50.74 -1.66
C ARG A 64 12.72 -51.80 -1.24
N PRO A 65 13.36 -52.50 -2.20
CA PRO A 65 14.24 -53.60 -1.86
C PRO A 65 15.52 -53.08 -1.20
N ASP A 66 15.96 -53.85 -0.22
CA ASP A 66 17.17 -53.68 0.57
C ASP A 66 18.40 -53.61 -0.36
N ARG A 67 18.93 -52.40 -0.60
CA ARG A 67 20.18 -52.20 -1.34
C ARG A 67 21.35 -52.18 -0.36
N ARG A 68 22.01 -53.33 -0.24
CA ARG A 68 23.40 -53.44 0.26
C ARG A 68 24.32 -52.47 -0.53
N PRO A 69 25.42 -51.98 0.10
CA PRO A 69 26.10 -50.77 -0.31
C PRO A 69 26.81 -50.98 -1.66
N ARG A 70 26.46 -50.17 -2.65
CA ARG A 70 27.26 -49.99 -3.87
C ARG A 70 28.18 -48.81 -3.63
N SER A 71 29.47 -49.01 -3.85
CA SER A 71 30.47 -47.94 -3.91
C SER A 71 30.00 -46.87 -4.91
N ASN A 72 29.60 -45.70 -4.43
CA ASN A 72 29.21 -44.57 -5.28
C ASN A 72 30.47 -43.97 -5.89
N ALA A 73 30.83 -44.42 -7.09
CA ALA A 73 31.74 -43.69 -7.94
C ALA A 73 31.02 -42.41 -8.41
N ILE A 74 31.44 -41.25 -7.90
CA ILE A 74 31.01 -39.94 -8.43
C ILE A 74 31.45 -39.88 -9.90
N HIS A 75 30.58 -39.45 -10.80
CA HIS A 75 30.98 -39.13 -12.16
C HIS A 75 31.69 -37.76 -12.16
N ASP A 76 33.01 -37.77 -12.10
CA ASP A 76 33.83 -36.55 -12.17
C ASP A 76 34.30 -36.30 -13.62
N PRO A 77 33.69 -35.36 -14.36
CA PRO A 77 34.06 -35.06 -15.74
C PRO A 77 35.47 -34.46 -15.89
N HIS A 78 36.14 -34.14 -14.78
CA HIS A 78 37.49 -33.57 -14.75
C HIS A 78 38.50 -34.43 -13.96
N ALA A 79 38.19 -35.70 -13.70
CA ALA A 79 39.07 -36.62 -12.98
C ALA A 79 40.48 -36.72 -13.62
N GLU A 80 40.55 -36.78 -14.96
CA GLU A 80 41.84 -36.82 -15.69
C GLU A 80 42.66 -35.53 -15.56
N ARG A 81 42.00 -34.38 -15.36
CA ARG A 81 42.66 -33.07 -15.16
C ARG A 81 43.33 -33.02 -13.79
N GLU A 82 42.65 -33.52 -12.77
CA GLU A 82 43.15 -33.52 -11.39
C GLU A 82 44.24 -34.58 -11.18
N ALA A 83 44.13 -35.75 -11.83
CA ALA A 83 45.14 -36.81 -11.79
C ALA A 83 46.49 -36.44 -12.42
N ARG A 84 46.52 -35.46 -13.33
CA ARG A 84 47.77 -34.93 -13.93
C ARG A 84 48.49 -33.92 -13.04
N ARG A 85 47.80 -33.39 -12.02
CA ARG A 85 48.28 -32.25 -11.23
C ARG A 85 48.69 -32.63 -9.80
N TYR A 86 48.28 -33.80 -9.33
CA TYR A 86 48.51 -34.27 -7.95
C TYR A 86 48.68 -35.79 -7.88
N ASP A 87 49.62 -36.26 -7.05
CA ASP A 87 49.91 -37.69 -6.86
C ASP A 87 48.75 -38.49 -6.22
N ASN A 88 47.86 -37.81 -5.49
CA ASN A 88 46.63 -38.37 -4.91
C ASN A 88 45.43 -37.49 -5.28
N PRO A 89 44.75 -37.74 -6.43
CA PRO A 89 43.65 -36.90 -6.87
C PRO A 89 42.41 -37.07 -5.99
N ILE A 90 41.81 -35.94 -5.61
CA ILE A 90 40.49 -35.84 -4.98
C ILE A 90 39.47 -35.30 -5.99
N PRO A 91 38.16 -35.49 -5.77
CA PRO A 91 37.13 -35.00 -6.68
C PRO A 91 37.29 -33.51 -7.03
N SER A 92 37.01 -33.18 -8.29
CA SER A 92 37.01 -31.81 -8.81
C SER A 92 36.01 -30.91 -8.07
N ARG A 93 36.16 -29.59 -8.22
CA ARG A 93 35.23 -28.62 -7.60
C ARG A 93 33.81 -28.84 -8.12
N GLU A 94 33.71 -29.10 -9.41
CA GLU A 94 32.50 -29.36 -10.16
C GLU A 94 31.83 -30.66 -9.70
N ALA A 95 32.61 -31.72 -9.43
CA ALA A 95 32.11 -32.96 -8.86
C ALA A 95 31.63 -32.81 -7.40
N LEU A 96 32.29 -31.96 -6.60
CA LEU A 96 31.86 -31.65 -5.23
C LEU A 96 30.57 -30.81 -5.22
N ILE A 97 30.43 -29.86 -6.14
CA ILE A 97 29.21 -29.08 -6.32
C ILE A 97 28.06 -30.00 -6.74
N GLY A 98 28.26 -30.83 -7.77
CA GLY A 98 27.24 -31.78 -8.23
C GLY A 98 26.84 -32.78 -7.13
N PHE A 99 27.80 -33.29 -6.35
CA PHE A 99 27.50 -34.18 -5.23
C PHE A 99 26.68 -33.49 -4.13
N LEU A 100 27.04 -32.27 -3.74
CA LEU A 100 26.29 -31.51 -2.74
C LEU A 100 24.90 -31.09 -3.25
N ASP A 101 24.78 -30.81 -4.54
CA ASP A 101 23.52 -30.49 -5.20
C ASP A 101 22.57 -31.71 -5.25
N ASP A 102 23.09 -32.89 -5.60
CA ASP A 102 22.35 -34.15 -5.61
C ASP A 102 21.84 -34.57 -4.22
N VAL A 103 22.60 -34.28 -3.15
CA VAL A 103 22.20 -34.55 -1.77
C VAL A 103 21.15 -33.55 -1.28
N GLY A 104 21.23 -32.29 -1.71
CA GLY A 104 20.24 -31.25 -1.42
C GLY A 104 20.13 -30.83 0.05
N GLN A 105 21.09 -31.19 0.91
CA GLN A 105 21.15 -30.81 2.33
C GLN A 105 22.59 -30.46 2.74
N PRO A 106 22.80 -29.58 3.75
CA PRO A 106 24.14 -29.26 4.23
C PRO A 106 24.83 -30.48 4.86
N LEU A 107 26.09 -30.75 4.48
CA LEU A 107 26.88 -31.87 5.00
C LEU A 107 28.17 -31.41 5.68
N SER A 108 28.57 -32.09 6.75
CA SER A 108 29.86 -31.87 7.42
C SER A 108 31.02 -32.39 6.57
N ALA A 109 32.24 -31.88 6.80
CA ALA A 109 33.44 -32.35 6.09
C ALA A 109 33.64 -33.87 6.28
N GLU A 110 33.33 -34.41 7.46
CA GLU A 110 33.40 -35.84 7.76
C GLU A 110 32.32 -36.64 7.05
N GLN A 111 31.12 -36.08 6.86
CA GLN A 111 30.05 -36.73 6.08
C GLN A 111 30.43 -36.79 4.60
N ILE A 112 30.88 -35.67 4.03
CA ILE A 112 31.37 -35.61 2.64
C ILE A 112 32.53 -36.60 2.45
N ALA A 113 33.49 -36.65 3.37
CA ALA A 113 34.60 -37.59 3.28
C ALA A 113 34.17 -39.05 3.35
N ARG A 114 33.20 -39.40 4.19
CA ARG A 114 32.65 -40.77 4.27
C ARG A 114 31.92 -41.16 3.00
N ASP A 115 31.04 -40.29 2.52
CA ASP A 115 30.17 -40.57 1.37
C ASP A 115 30.96 -40.65 0.06
N LEU A 116 32.09 -39.94 -0.03
CA LEU A 116 33.00 -39.95 -1.17
C LEU A 116 34.20 -40.92 -1.02
N GLY A 117 34.29 -41.66 0.08
CA GLY A 117 35.39 -42.62 0.32
C GLY A 117 36.77 -41.96 0.51
N LEU A 118 36.81 -40.72 1.00
CA LEU A 118 38.02 -39.90 1.22
C LEU A 118 38.42 -39.87 2.72
N THR A 119 38.33 -41.00 3.40
CA THR A 119 38.56 -41.10 4.86
C THR A 119 40.03 -41.27 5.25
N ALA A 120 40.94 -41.49 4.29
CA ALA A 120 42.37 -41.53 4.55
C ALA A 120 42.89 -40.14 5.00
N PRO A 121 43.82 -40.04 5.98
CA PRO A 121 44.22 -38.75 6.57
C PRO A 121 44.71 -37.71 5.54
N ASP A 122 45.52 -38.13 4.59
CA ASP A 122 46.05 -37.32 3.50
C ASP A 122 44.95 -36.80 2.54
N ARG A 123 43.94 -37.63 2.27
CA ARG A 123 42.79 -37.29 1.41
C ARG A 123 41.77 -36.39 2.12
N PHE A 124 41.57 -36.60 3.42
CA PHE A 124 40.72 -35.77 4.25
C PHE A 124 41.28 -34.35 4.37
N ASP A 125 42.59 -34.21 4.56
CA ASP A 125 43.28 -32.91 4.60
C ASP A 125 43.22 -32.20 3.24
N ALA A 126 43.31 -32.94 2.14
CA ALA A 126 43.15 -32.39 0.80
C ALA A 126 41.71 -31.90 0.54
N LEU A 127 40.70 -32.68 0.95
CA LEU A 127 39.28 -32.31 0.85
C LEU A 127 38.98 -31.05 1.67
N THR A 128 39.45 -30.99 2.92
CA THR A 128 39.22 -29.85 3.82
C THR A 128 39.86 -28.57 3.26
N ARG A 129 41.08 -28.66 2.71
CA ARG A 129 41.72 -27.53 2.02
C ARG A 129 40.93 -27.07 0.78
N ARG A 130 40.35 -28.00 0.02
CA ARG A 130 39.53 -27.70 -1.16
C ARG A 130 38.20 -27.07 -0.79
N LEU A 131 37.48 -27.61 0.19
CA LEU A 131 36.24 -27.03 0.73
C LEU A 131 36.50 -25.62 1.29
N GLY A 132 37.60 -25.43 2.02
CA GLY A 132 38.01 -24.11 2.49
C GLY A 132 38.36 -23.12 1.36
N ALA A 133 38.93 -23.59 0.26
CA ALA A 133 39.14 -22.76 -0.93
C ALA A 133 37.83 -22.40 -1.63
N MET A 134 36.90 -23.35 -1.76
CA MET A 134 35.58 -23.12 -2.35
C MET A 134 34.69 -22.20 -1.50
N LEU A 135 34.83 -22.22 -0.16
CA LEU A 135 34.22 -21.23 0.72
C LEU A 135 34.78 -19.82 0.49
N ARG A 136 36.12 -19.70 0.35
CA ARG A 136 36.76 -18.40 0.07
C ARG A 136 36.39 -17.86 -1.32
N ASP A 137 36.25 -18.76 -2.28
CA ASP A 137 35.89 -18.44 -3.66
C ASP A 137 34.36 -18.26 -3.85
N GLY A 138 33.57 -18.34 -2.76
CA GLY A 138 32.12 -18.08 -2.77
C GLY A 138 31.26 -19.16 -3.43
N GLN A 139 31.84 -20.33 -3.73
CA GLN A 139 31.15 -21.44 -4.40
C GLN A 139 30.33 -22.30 -3.43
N LEU A 140 30.70 -22.28 -2.14
CA LEU A 140 30.01 -22.97 -1.05
C LEU A 140 29.65 -21.98 0.07
N LEU A 141 28.64 -22.33 0.86
CA LEU A 141 28.27 -21.68 2.11
C LEU A 141 28.46 -22.66 3.27
N ALA A 142 28.93 -22.17 4.42
CA ALA A 142 29.02 -22.94 5.66
C ALA A 142 27.97 -22.48 6.67
N ASN A 143 27.25 -23.42 7.28
CA ASN A 143 26.33 -23.10 8.36
C ASN A 143 27.07 -22.93 9.71
N ARG A 144 26.36 -22.50 10.77
CA ARG A 144 26.96 -22.34 12.12
C ARG A 144 27.50 -23.64 12.75
N ARG A 145 27.11 -24.81 12.22
CA ARG A 145 27.59 -26.14 12.64
C ARG A 145 28.82 -26.60 11.84
N GLY A 146 29.26 -25.84 10.83
CA GLY A 146 30.38 -26.18 9.97
C GLY A 146 30.02 -27.05 8.75
N ASP A 147 28.73 -27.21 8.44
CA ASP A 147 28.28 -27.99 7.29
C ASP A 147 28.23 -27.13 6.03
N TYR A 148 28.55 -27.72 4.87
CA TYR A 148 28.73 -27.07 3.58
C TYR A 148 27.50 -27.25 2.66
N ALA A 149 27.15 -26.21 1.89
CA ALA A 149 26.09 -26.23 0.87
C ALA A 149 26.47 -25.40 -0.37
N VAL A 150 25.87 -25.65 -1.53
CA VAL A 150 26.13 -24.93 -2.80
C VAL A 150 25.55 -23.51 -2.78
N ALA A 151 26.31 -22.53 -3.26
CA ALA A 151 25.92 -21.11 -3.23
C ALA A 151 24.84 -20.71 -4.26
N GLU A 152 24.65 -21.46 -5.35
CA GLU A 152 23.73 -21.10 -6.46
C GLU A 152 22.24 -21.09 -6.08
N LYS A 153 21.84 -21.58 -4.90
CA LYS A 153 20.50 -21.37 -4.33
C LYS A 153 20.45 -20.16 -3.39
N LEU A 154 20.86 -18.99 -3.87
CA LEU A 154 20.29 -17.76 -3.32
C LEU A 154 18.87 -17.65 -3.91
N ASP A 155 17.89 -18.27 -3.25
CA ASP A 155 16.47 -18.02 -3.51
C ASP A 155 16.19 -16.54 -3.17
N LEU A 156 16.46 -15.66 -4.14
CA LEU A 156 16.25 -14.22 -4.02
C LEU A 156 14.77 -13.93 -4.21
N ILE A 157 14.18 -13.32 -3.19
CA ILE A 157 12.76 -12.99 -3.11
C ILE A 157 12.66 -11.47 -3.07
N ALA A 158 12.09 -10.89 -4.13
CA ALA A 158 11.69 -9.50 -4.12
C ALA A 158 10.36 -9.36 -3.38
N GLY A 159 10.24 -8.33 -2.54
CA GLY A 159 9.02 -8.08 -1.80
C GLY A 159 9.06 -6.79 -0.98
N THR A 160 7.92 -6.48 -0.38
CA THR A 160 7.75 -5.28 0.46
C THR A 160 7.90 -5.62 1.93
N ILE A 161 8.63 -4.77 2.66
CA ILE A 161 8.82 -4.87 4.10
C ILE A 161 7.54 -4.47 4.85
N ILE A 162 7.12 -5.35 5.76
CA ILE A 162 6.08 -5.11 6.75
C ILE A 162 6.74 -5.17 8.13
N ALA A 163 6.95 -4.01 8.74
CA ALA A 163 7.61 -3.91 10.03
C ALA A 163 6.63 -4.12 11.20
N ASN A 164 7.16 -4.61 12.32
CA ASN A 164 6.43 -4.80 13.56
C ASN A 164 7.01 -3.92 14.68
N ALA A 165 6.15 -3.50 15.62
CA ALA A 165 6.53 -2.68 16.76
C ALA A 165 7.58 -3.33 17.67
N ASP A 166 7.65 -4.67 17.71
CA ASP A 166 8.66 -5.42 18.48
C ASP A 166 10.05 -5.45 17.79
N GLY A 167 10.20 -4.78 16.63
CA GLY A 167 11.47 -4.59 15.93
C GLY A 167 11.84 -5.68 14.91
N PHE A 168 11.08 -6.78 14.84
CA PHE A 168 11.16 -7.72 13.71
C PHE A 168 10.24 -7.29 12.57
N GLY A 169 10.32 -7.98 11.44
CA GLY A 169 9.41 -7.71 10.32
C GLY A 169 9.20 -8.93 9.45
N PHE A 170 8.46 -8.72 8.38
CA PHE A 170 8.21 -9.70 7.34
C PHE A 170 8.46 -9.08 5.98
N LEU A 171 8.92 -9.88 5.03
CA LEU A 171 8.91 -9.54 3.62
C LEU A 171 7.73 -10.25 2.98
N LYS A 172 6.82 -9.47 2.41
CA LYS A 172 5.70 -9.98 1.61
C LYS A 172 6.17 -10.12 0.16
N PRO A 173 6.27 -11.34 -0.39
CA PRO A 173 6.79 -11.55 -1.74
C PRO A 173 5.91 -10.93 -2.83
N ASP A 174 6.52 -10.32 -3.84
CA ASP A 174 5.80 -9.75 -4.99
C ASP A 174 5.06 -10.82 -5.79
N ALA A 175 5.66 -12.00 -5.93
CA ALA A 175 5.09 -13.16 -6.61
C ALA A 175 3.96 -13.84 -5.82
N GLY A 176 3.66 -13.37 -4.60
CA GLY A 176 2.76 -14.04 -3.67
C GLY A 176 3.39 -15.25 -2.98
N GLY A 177 2.64 -15.85 -2.05
CA GLY A 177 3.09 -16.95 -1.19
C GLY A 177 3.22 -16.53 0.27
N ASP A 178 3.93 -17.36 1.05
CA ASP A 178 4.14 -17.12 2.48
C ASP A 178 5.17 -16.02 2.73
N ASP A 179 4.86 -15.16 3.71
CA ASP A 179 5.75 -14.09 4.17
C ASP A 179 7.07 -14.66 4.72
N LEU A 180 8.17 -13.98 4.37
CA LEU A 180 9.50 -14.31 4.85
C LEU A 180 9.79 -13.55 6.15
N PHE A 181 10.12 -14.25 7.23
CA PHE A 181 10.43 -13.60 8.51
C PHE A 181 11.79 -12.93 8.47
N LEU A 182 11.85 -11.67 8.93
CA LEU A 182 13.08 -10.88 9.03
C LEU A 182 13.39 -10.58 10.50
N PRO A 183 14.57 -11.01 10.99
CA PRO A 183 14.94 -10.79 12.38
C PRO A 183 15.29 -9.31 12.66
N PRO A 184 15.28 -8.87 13.94
CA PRO A 184 15.49 -7.46 14.28
C PRO A 184 16.81 -6.84 13.79
N ASN A 185 17.87 -7.63 13.64
CA ASN A 185 19.15 -7.17 13.08
C ASN A 185 19.05 -6.81 11.59
N GLU A 186 18.24 -7.52 10.82
CA GLU A 186 18.00 -7.23 9.41
C GLU A 186 17.07 -6.04 9.24
N MET A 187 16.08 -5.88 10.14
CA MET A 187 15.18 -4.73 10.13
C MET A 187 15.86 -3.39 10.42
N ARG A 188 17.08 -3.36 10.97
CA ARG A 188 17.79 -2.10 11.25
C ARG A 188 18.11 -1.29 10.00
N GLN A 189 18.31 -1.92 8.84
CA GLN A 189 18.73 -1.23 7.61
C GLN A 189 17.58 -0.81 6.68
N VAL A 190 16.34 -1.09 7.10
CA VAL A 190 15.12 -0.83 6.31
C VAL A 190 14.03 -0.20 7.16
N LEU A 191 13.07 0.40 6.48
CA LEU A 191 11.85 0.94 7.07
C LEU A 191 10.63 0.19 6.54
N ASN A 192 9.50 0.38 7.21
CA ASN A 192 8.23 -0.15 6.76
C ASN A 192 7.91 0.37 5.35
N GLY A 193 7.49 -0.52 4.44
CA GLY A 193 7.18 -0.17 3.06
C GLY A 193 8.38 -0.10 2.11
N ASP A 194 9.62 -0.27 2.58
CA ASP A 194 10.77 -0.47 1.67
C ASP A 194 10.54 -1.73 0.82
N ARG A 195 10.86 -1.67 -0.47
CA ARG A 195 10.89 -2.84 -1.36
C ARG A 195 12.33 -3.34 -1.46
N VAL A 196 12.53 -4.62 -1.19
CA VAL A 196 13.88 -5.19 -1.05
C VAL A 196 13.99 -6.52 -1.75
N LEU A 197 15.24 -6.92 -1.98
CA LEU A 197 15.62 -8.27 -2.38
C LEU A 197 16.20 -8.98 -1.16
N ALA A 198 15.62 -10.11 -0.78
CA ALA A 198 16.09 -10.91 0.35
C ALA A 198 16.42 -12.33 -0.07
N SER A 199 17.38 -12.96 0.61
CA SER A 199 17.71 -14.38 0.45
C SER A 199 17.20 -15.16 1.65
N VAL A 200 16.80 -16.42 1.43
CA VAL A 200 16.43 -17.32 2.53
C VAL A 200 17.71 -17.83 3.21
N THR A 201 17.90 -17.51 4.49
CA THR A 201 19.09 -17.91 5.26
C THR A 201 18.86 -19.14 6.13
N GLY A 202 17.61 -19.57 6.29
CA GLY A 202 17.27 -20.79 7.00
C GLY A 202 15.83 -20.85 7.47
N MET A 203 15.60 -21.60 8.54
CA MET A 203 14.32 -21.68 9.25
C MET A 203 14.52 -21.26 10.71
N ASP A 204 13.60 -20.43 11.21
CA ASP A 204 13.50 -20.05 12.61
C ASP A 204 13.16 -21.29 13.48
N ARG A 205 13.36 -21.18 14.80
CA ARG A 205 12.99 -22.19 15.82
C ARG A 205 11.52 -22.61 15.76
N ARG A 206 10.66 -21.85 15.10
CA ARG A 206 9.22 -22.11 14.88
C ARG A 206 8.90 -22.72 13.51
N GLY A 207 9.91 -23.07 12.70
CA GLY A 207 9.74 -23.67 11.38
C GLY A 207 9.37 -22.69 10.26
N ARG A 208 9.43 -21.38 10.50
CA ARG A 208 9.18 -20.34 9.48
C ARG A 208 10.47 -20.03 8.72
N ARG A 209 10.36 -19.70 7.44
CA ARG A 209 11.51 -19.27 6.61
C ARG A 209 12.05 -17.94 7.15
N GLU A 210 13.35 -17.91 7.43
CA GLU A 210 14.07 -16.72 7.86
C GLU A 210 14.86 -16.14 6.68
N GLY A 211 14.82 -14.82 6.53
CA GLY A 211 15.46 -14.10 5.44
C GLY A 211 16.57 -13.16 5.90
N ALA A 212 17.54 -12.90 5.01
CA ALA A 212 18.46 -11.79 5.13
C ALA A 212 18.33 -10.86 3.92
N ILE A 213 18.38 -9.56 4.17
CA ILE A 213 18.22 -8.55 3.13
C ILE A 213 19.54 -8.43 2.37
N VAL A 214 19.47 -8.58 1.06
CA VAL A 214 20.60 -8.46 0.13
C VAL A 214 20.74 -7.03 -0.33
N GLU A 215 19.63 -6.44 -0.79
CA GLU A 215 19.61 -5.10 -1.36
C GLU A 215 18.25 -4.43 -1.17
N VAL A 216 18.24 -3.11 -1.03
CA VAL A 216 17.01 -2.30 -1.04
C VAL A 216 16.78 -1.79 -2.45
N LEU A 217 15.69 -2.22 -3.07
CA LEU A 217 15.35 -1.90 -4.46
C LEU A 217 14.69 -0.52 -4.53
N GLU A 218 13.72 -0.26 -3.65
CA GLU A 218 12.99 1.01 -3.58
C GLU A 218 12.75 1.37 -2.12
N ARG A 219 12.89 2.66 -1.78
CA ARG A 219 12.59 3.17 -0.44
C ARG A 219 11.11 3.52 -0.31
N GLY A 220 10.55 3.26 0.86
CA GLY A 220 9.17 3.59 1.21
C GLY A 220 8.95 5.09 1.44
N ALA A 221 7.98 5.42 2.30
CA ALA A 221 7.62 6.80 2.58
C ALA A 221 8.83 7.62 3.09
N SER A 222 9.11 8.74 2.42
CA SER A 222 10.18 9.67 2.81
C SER A 222 9.73 10.66 3.89
N ARG A 223 8.42 10.80 4.12
CA ARG A 223 7.83 11.70 5.12
C ARG A 223 6.99 10.92 6.10
N LEU A 224 7.01 11.35 7.35
CA LEU A 224 6.23 10.76 8.43
C LEU A 224 5.88 11.79 9.50
N VAL A 225 4.91 11.45 10.33
CA VAL A 225 4.50 12.25 11.47
C VAL A 225 4.98 11.60 12.75
N GLY A 226 5.46 12.42 13.66
CA GLY A 226 5.84 11.97 14.98
C GLY A 226 5.98 13.11 15.98
N ARG A 227 6.43 12.76 17.18
CA ARG A 227 6.71 13.72 18.24
C ARG A 227 8.20 14.03 18.30
N TYR A 228 8.53 15.31 18.25
CA TYR A 228 9.89 15.76 18.48
C TYR A 228 10.24 15.71 19.97
N THR A 229 11.38 15.13 20.29
CA THR A 229 11.97 15.15 21.64
C THR A 229 13.46 15.45 21.54
N GLN A 230 14.01 16.12 22.54
CA GLN A 230 15.43 16.44 22.60
C GLN A 230 16.02 15.96 23.92
N SER A 231 16.98 15.04 23.84
CA SER A 231 17.75 14.55 25.00
C SER A 231 19.22 14.77 24.74
N ASP A 232 19.94 15.30 25.73
CA ASP A 232 21.40 15.44 25.71
C ASP A 232 21.93 16.15 24.45
N GLY A 233 21.17 17.12 23.93
CA GLY A 233 21.51 17.88 22.74
C GLY A 233 21.20 17.20 21.40
N VAL A 234 20.71 15.95 21.41
CA VAL A 234 20.31 15.21 20.21
C VAL A 234 18.79 15.27 20.05
N GLY A 235 18.33 15.86 18.96
CA GLY A 235 16.92 15.85 18.56
C GLY A 235 16.54 14.50 17.95
N ARG A 236 15.35 14.01 18.25
CA ARG A 236 14.76 12.83 17.61
C ARG A 236 13.27 13.02 17.39
N VAL A 237 12.75 12.42 16.33
CA VAL A 237 11.32 12.31 16.07
C VAL A 237 10.91 10.86 16.32
N ILE A 238 9.98 10.68 17.26
CA ILE A 238 9.37 9.38 17.57
C ILE A 238 8.14 9.25 16.67
N PRO A 239 8.12 8.31 15.70
CA PRO A 239 6.99 8.14 14.80
C PRO A 239 5.69 7.82 15.53
N ASP A 240 4.56 8.37 15.06
CA ASP A 240 3.25 8.01 15.58
C ASP A 240 2.79 6.63 15.06
N ASP A 241 3.23 6.21 13.87
CA ASP A 241 2.98 4.86 13.34
C ASP A 241 3.89 3.84 14.05
N ARG A 242 3.28 2.95 14.83
CA ARG A 242 3.98 1.88 15.56
C ARG A 242 4.72 0.88 14.68
N ARG A 243 4.43 0.82 13.37
CA ARG A 243 5.19 0.01 12.42
C ARG A 243 6.55 0.62 12.11
N MET A 244 6.73 1.91 12.33
CA MET A 244 8.04 2.55 12.25
C MET A 244 8.81 2.25 13.53
N HIS A 245 9.61 1.19 13.49
CA HIS A 245 10.35 0.65 14.64
C HIS A 245 11.63 1.42 15.00
N GLN A 246 11.93 2.52 14.32
CA GLN A 246 13.13 3.33 14.54
C GLN A 246 12.76 4.82 14.69
N ASP A 247 13.34 5.45 15.71
CA ASP A 247 13.31 6.90 15.87
C ASP A 247 14.18 7.56 14.78
N ILE A 248 13.75 8.72 14.28
CA ILE A 248 14.53 9.50 13.33
C ILE A 248 15.38 10.50 14.08
N LEU A 249 16.70 10.42 13.93
CA LEU A 249 17.58 11.42 14.52
C LEU A 249 17.54 12.71 13.69
N ILE A 250 17.41 13.83 14.38
CA ILE A 250 17.39 15.17 13.79
C ILE A 250 18.72 15.86 14.12
N PRO A 251 19.60 16.07 13.11
CA PRO A 251 20.85 16.78 13.32
C PRO A 251 20.62 18.21 13.84
N PRO A 252 21.60 18.80 14.56
CA PRO A 252 21.52 20.20 14.97
C PRO A 252 21.26 21.13 13.77
N GLY A 253 20.34 22.08 13.93
CA GLY A 253 19.93 23.02 12.88
C GLY A 253 18.87 22.48 11.90
N GLN A 254 18.46 21.21 12.01
CA GLN A 254 17.42 20.59 11.18
C GLN A 254 16.09 20.37 11.92
N ALA A 255 15.97 20.86 13.16
CA ALA A 255 14.75 20.76 13.97
C ALA A 255 13.76 21.91 13.72
N ASP A 256 14.07 22.81 12.79
CA ASP A 256 13.34 24.07 12.58
C ASP A 256 13.06 24.78 13.93
N ARG A 257 11.80 25.08 14.26
CA ARG A 257 11.37 25.68 15.53
C ARG A 257 10.69 24.66 16.47
N ALA A 258 10.90 23.36 16.25
CA ALA A 258 10.23 22.32 17.00
C ALA A 258 10.62 22.38 18.50
N GLY A 259 9.59 22.49 19.35
CA GLY A 259 9.70 22.37 20.80
C GLY A 259 9.51 20.92 21.28
N GLU A 260 9.88 20.68 22.55
CA GLU A 260 9.74 19.38 23.19
C GLU A 260 8.29 18.87 23.15
N ASN A 261 8.11 17.60 22.79
CA ASN A 261 6.83 16.89 22.65
C ASN A 261 5.85 17.44 21.61
N GLN A 262 6.27 18.36 20.75
CA GLN A 262 5.44 18.85 19.65
C GLN A 262 5.30 17.80 18.56
N ILE A 263 4.12 17.78 17.94
CA ILE A 263 3.85 17.00 16.74
C ILE A 263 4.57 17.71 15.58
N VAL A 264 5.28 16.95 14.77
CA VAL A 264 6.03 17.45 13.62
C VAL A 264 5.87 16.53 12.43
N VAL A 265 5.97 17.10 11.23
CA VAL A 265 6.21 16.34 10.00
C VAL A 265 7.72 16.29 9.78
N CYS A 266 8.26 15.09 9.68
CA CYS A 266 9.68 14.83 9.44
C CYS A 266 9.89 14.22 8.05
N GLU A 267 10.86 14.75 7.32
CA GLU A 267 11.37 14.16 6.09
C GLU A 267 12.68 13.42 6.37
N ILE A 268 12.77 12.15 5.95
CA ILE A 268 13.95 11.31 6.04
C ILE A 268 14.96 11.78 5.00
N THR A 269 16.05 12.41 5.47
CA THR A 269 17.15 12.90 4.64
C THR A 269 18.20 11.83 4.39
N SER A 270 18.27 10.82 5.25
CA SER A 270 19.13 9.67 5.05
C SER A 270 18.48 8.41 5.62
N PRO A 271 18.21 7.40 4.77
CA PRO A 271 17.68 6.11 5.22
C PRO A 271 18.58 5.42 6.26
N PRO A 272 18.05 4.46 7.02
CA PRO A 272 18.83 3.74 8.00
C PRO A 272 19.83 2.78 7.35
N THR A 273 20.84 2.40 8.12
CA THR A 273 21.85 1.39 7.77
C THR A 273 21.98 0.41 8.93
N LYS A 274 22.74 -0.68 8.77
CA LYS A 274 22.97 -1.64 9.88
C LYS A 274 23.59 -0.98 11.11
N GLN A 275 24.35 0.11 10.93
CA GLN A 275 25.12 0.77 11.98
C GLN A 275 24.48 2.07 12.47
N ARG A 276 23.62 2.70 11.68
CA ARG A 276 23.08 4.03 11.98
C ARG A 276 21.56 4.10 11.78
N PRO A 277 20.81 4.67 12.74
CA PRO A 277 19.39 4.99 12.56
C PRO A 277 19.17 5.99 11.39
N PRO A 278 17.91 6.16 10.94
CA PRO A 278 17.60 7.14 9.91
C PRO A 278 17.87 8.56 10.42
N LEU A 279 18.32 9.42 9.51
CA LEU A 279 18.36 10.86 9.76
C LEU A 279 17.21 11.54 9.03
N GLY A 280 16.75 12.63 9.62
CA GLY A 280 15.73 13.46 9.01
C GLY A 280 15.90 14.93 9.35
N LYS A 281 14.98 15.71 8.80
CA LYS A 281 14.77 17.12 9.14
C LYS A 281 13.29 17.33 9.42
N VAL A 282 12.99 18.25 10.33
CA VAL A 282 11.62 18.73 10.54
C VAL A 282 11.30 19.68 9.40
N ILE A 283 10.22 19.40 8.68
CA ILE A 283 9.73 20.27 7.59
C ILE A 283 8.54 21.11 8.02
N GLU A 284 7.79 20.67 9.04
CA GLU A 284 6.63 21.41 9.55
C GLU A 284 6.43 21.10 11.04
N VAL A 285 6.16 22.14 11.82
CA VAL A 285 5.80 22.02 13.24
C VAL A 285 4.30 22.16 13.38
N LEU A 286 3.66 21.07 13.76
CA LEU A 286 2.21 20.92 13.85
C LEU A 286 1.68 21.41 15.23
N GLY A 287 2.55 21.47 16.24
CA GLY A 287 2.27 22.06 17.56
C GLY A 287 1.97 21.03 18.66
N ASP A 288 1.37 21.46 19.76
CA ASP A 288 1.29 20.65 21.00
C ASP A 288 0.12 19.65 21.01
N ARG A 289 -0.93 19.90 20.23
CA ARG A 289 -2.20 19.14 20.25
C ARG A 289 -2.71 18.88 18.85
N LEU A 290 -3.25 17.69 18.64
CA LEU A 290 -3.92 17.30 17.40
C LEU A 290 -5.25 18.06 17.26
N THR A 291 -5.26 19.16 16.50
CA THR A 291 -6.49 19.81 16.04
C THR A 291 -7.08 19.04 14.85
N PRO A 292 -8.37 19.22 14.49
CA PRO A 292 -8.94 18.59 13.30
C PRO A 292 -8.16 18.91 12.00
N SER A 293 -7.75 20.16 11.81
CA SER A 293 -6.89 20.57 10.70
C SER A 293 -5.54 19.84 10.70
N LEU A 294 -4.96 19.62 11.89
CA LEU A 294 -3.72 18.87 12.05
C LEU A 294 -3.88 17.40 11.72
N ALA A 295 -5.00 16.80 12.12
CA ALA A 295 -5.29 15.40 11.86
C ALA A 295 -5.35 15.13 10.34
N VAL A 296 -5.85 16.08 9.54
CA VAL A 296 -5.83 15.99 8.08
C VAL A 296 -4.40 16.01 7.54
N GLN A 297 -3.57 16.98 7.93
CA GLN A 297 -2.17 17.04 7.50
C GLN A 297 -1.39 15.76 7.92
N VAL A 298 -1.65 15.27 9.13
CA VAL A 298 -1.05 14.03 9.64
C VAL A 298 -1.46 12.83 8.79
N ALA A 299 -2.73 12.74 8.39
CA ALA A 299 -3.23 11.68 7.53
C ALA A 299 -2.62 11.77 6.12
N ILE A 300 -2.55 12.98 5.53
CA ILE A 300 -1.91 13.21 4.23
C ILE A 300 -0.46 12.72 4.25
N ALA A 301 0.33 13.18 5.21
CA ALA A 301 1.73 12.80 5.34
C ALA A 301 1.91 11.31 5.67
N GLY A 302 1.15 10.79 6.65
CA GLY A 302 1.27 9.41 7.13
C GLY A 302 0.85 8.35 6.10
N HIS A 303 -0.05 8.70 5.18
CA HIS A 303 -0.45 7.84 4.07
C HIS A 303 0.30 8.13 2.77
N GLY A 304 1.23 9.09 2.77
CA GLY A 304 1.98 9.48 1.57
C GLY A 304 1.08 10.02 0.45
N ILE A 305 -0.03 10.67 0.80
CA ILE A 305 -0.94 11.27 -0.18
C ILE A 305 -0.21 12.46 -0.83
N PRO A 306 -0.04 12.47 -2.16
CA PRO A 306 0.62 13.57 -2.87
C PRO A 306 -0.24 14.85 -2.82
N ASP A 307 0.17 15.81 -2.00
CA ASP A 307 -0.52 17.09 -1.80
C ASP A 307 0.16 18.28 -2.50
N GLN A 308 1.42 18.12 -2.90
CA GLN A 308 2.20 19.15 -3.60
C GLN A 308 2.14 18.98 -5.12
N TRP A 309 2.05 20.09 -5.85
CA TRP A 309 2.05 20.11 -7.31
C TRP A 309 3.46 20.35 -7.86
N PRO A 310 3.94 19.53 -8.82
CA PRO A 310 5.13 19.86 -9.60
C PRO A 310 4.93 21.15 -10.41
N GLU A 311 6.00 21.93 -10.61
CA GLU A 311 5.94 23.21 -11.34
C GLU A 311 5.44 23.03 -12.77
N GLU A 312 5.95 22.02 -13.49
CA GLU A 312 5.52 21.67 -14.86
C GLU A 312 4.02 21.34 -14.97
N VAL A 313 3.41 20.82 -13.90
CA VAL A 313 1.97 20.52 -13.84
C VAL A 313 1.16 21.81 -13.72
N LEU A 314 1.62 22.76 -12.89
CA LEU A 314 0.98 24.06 -12.74
C LEU A 314 1.12 24.91 -14.01
N ASP A 315 2.30 24.91 -14.62
CA ASP A 315 2.56 25.62 -15.88
C ASP A 315 1.65 25.11 -16.99
N GLN A 316 1.53 23.79 -17.13
CA GLN A 316 0.62 23.19 -18.10
C GLN A 316 -0.84 23.60 -17.82
N ALA A 317 -1.30 23.52 -16.56
CA ALA A 317 -2.67 23.85 -16.21
C ALA A 317 -3.00 25.32 -16.49
N ASN A 318 -2.06 26.22 -16.20
CA ASN A 318 -2.20 27.66 -16.45
C ASN A 318 -2.15 28.04 -17.93
N ALA A 319 -1.55 27.19 -18.78
CA ALA A 319 -1.50 27.40 -20.22
C ALA A 319 -2.81 27.06 -20.94
N VAL A 320 -3.74 26.32 -20.31
CA VAL A 320 -5.00 25.92 -20.93
C VAL A 320 -5.97 27.10 -21.00
N PRO A 321 -6.50 27.46 -22.19
CA PRO A 321 -7.46 28.56 -22.31
C PRO A 321 -8.74 28.29 -21.52
N LEU A 322 -9.19 29.23 -20.68
CA LEU A 322 -10.37 29.10 -19.80
C LEU A 322 -11.74 29.06 -20.53
N LYS A 323 -11.74 29.15 -21.85
CA LYS A 323 -12.94 29.10 -22.69
C LYS A 323 -12.72 28.09 -23.81
N VAL A 324 -13.79 27.39 -24.17
CA VAL A 324 -13.84 26.57 -25.39
C VAL A 324 -13.54 27.46 -26.59
N GLN A 325 -12.54 27.08 -27.37
CA GLN A 325 -12.12 27.79 -28.58
C GLN A 325 -12.90 27.29 -29.79
N GLU A 326 -12.96 28.08 -30.86
CA GLU A 326 -13.57 27.63 -32.12
C GLU A 326 -12.88 26.37 -32.67
N SER A 327 -11.55 26.29 -32.55
CA SER A 327 -10.77 25.12 -32.93
C SER A 327 -11.09 23.86 -32.12
N ASP A 328 -11.67 24.00 -30.92
CA ASP A 328 -12.11 22.86 -30.11
C ASP A 328 -13.44 22.28 -30.60
N LEU A 329 -14.20 23.07 -31.37
CA LEU A 329 -15.47 22.68 -31.99
C LEU A 329 -15.26 21.95 -33.32
N ASP A 330 -14.05 21.99 -33.87
CA ASP A 330 -13.70 21.30 -35.11
C ASP A 330 -13.71 19.76 -34.92
N GLY A 331 -14.25 19.03 -35.91
CA GLY A 331 -14.24 17.57 -35.94
C GLY A 331 -15.64 16.93 -35.89
N ASP A 332 -15.77 15.85 -35.10
CA ASP A 332 -16.97 15.02 -34.97
C ASP A 332 -17.88 15.41 -33.78
N ARG A 333 -17.60 16.55 -33.14
CA ARG A 333 -18.34 17.02 -31.97
C ARG A 333 -19.75 17.47 -32.38
N ARG A 334 -20.76 16.94 -31.70
CA ARG A 334 -22.15 17.36 -31.90
C ARG A 334 -22.45 18.62 -31.09
N ASP A 335 -23.18 19.55 -31.70
CA ASP A 335 -23.75 20.68 -30.97
C ASP A 335 -25.04 20.27 -30.27
N ILE A 336 -25.00 20.20 -28.94
CA ILE A 336 -26.16 19.90 -28.10
C ILE A 336 -26.49 21.05 -27.15
N ARG A 337 -25.98 22.27 -27.41
CA ARG A 337 -26.16 23.44 -26.54
C ARG A 337 -27.61 23.88 -26.37
N LYS A 338 -28.52 23.42 -27.24
CA LYS A 338 -29.97 23.68 -27.14
C LYS A 338 -30.73 22.65 -26.32
N LEU A 339 -30.10 21.54 -25.91
CA LEU A 339 -30.72 20.60 -24.98
C LEU A 339 -30.67 21.20 -23.58
N PRO A 340 -31.78 21.18 -22.81
CA PRO A 340 -31.86 21.78 -21.49
C PRO A 340 -31.19 20.86 -20.45
N LEU A 341 -29.90 20.63 -20.62
CA LEU A 341 -29.05 19.88 -19.71
C LEU A 341 -28.88 20.67 -18.40
N VAL A 342 -28.93 19.97 -17.27
CA VAL A 342 -28.71 20.53 -15.95
C VAL A 342 -27.69 19.69 -15.18
N THR A 343 -26.99 20.30 -14.23
CA THR A 343 -26.17 19.58 -13.24
C THR A 343 -26.91 19.54 -11.90
N ILE A 344 -26.74 18.47 -11.12
CA ILE A 344 -27.42 18.26 -9.84
C ILE A 344 -26.41 17.77 -8.81
N ASP A 345 -26.00 18.65 -7.90
CA ASP A 345 -24.85 18.41 -7.02
C ASP A 345 -25.11 18.82 -5.58
N GLY A 346 -24.16 18.53 -4.67
CA GLY A 346 -24.19 19.09 -3.31
C GLY A 346 -24.00 20.61 -3.32
N GLU A 347 -24.50 21.29 -2.28
CA GLU A 347 -24.41 22.75 -2.14
C GLU A 347 -22.97 23.29 -2.27
N ASP A 348 -22.01 22.54 -1.73
CA ASP A 348 -20.60 22.94 -1.66
C ASP A 348 -19.75 22.47 -2.86
N ALA A 349 -20.31 21.68 -3.78
CA ALA A 349 -19.61 21.20 -4.97
C ALA A 349 -19.17 22.35 -5.89
N ARG A 350 -18.06 22.14 -6.62
CA ARG A 350 -17.46 23.11 -7.55
C ARG A 350 -17.05 22.48 -8.89
N ASP A 351 -16.82 21.17 -8.87
CA ASP A 351 -16.44 20.25 -9.92
C ASP A 351 -17.69 19.49 -10.40
N PHE A 352 -18.43 20.08 -11.36
CA PHE A 352 -19.63 19.46 -11.92
C PHE A 352 -19.24 18.57 -13.10
N ASP A 353 -19.02 17.29 -12.84
CA ASP A 353 -18.48 16.37 -13.86
C ASP A 353 -19.56 15.82 -14.80
N ASP A 354 -20.83 15.83 -14.37
CA ASP A 354 -21.96 15.28 -15.12
C ASP A 354 -23.15 16.25 -15.25
N ALA A 355 -23.82 16.15 -16.39
CA ALA A 355 -25.07 16.84 -16.67
C ALA A 355 -26.08 15.88 -17.31
N VAL A 356 -27.35 16.06 -16.99
CA VAL A 356 -28.41 15.13 -17.37
C VAL A 356 -29.58 15.85 -18.07
N TYR A 357 -30.19 15.14 -19.02
CA TYR A 357 -31.44 15.53 -19.66
C TYR A 357 -32.23 14.28 -20.04
N ALA A 358 -33.55 14.29 -19.86
CA ALA A 358 -34.40 13.19 -20.25
C ALA A 358 -35.69 13.67 -20.92
N GLU A 359 -36.14 12.96 -21.95
CA GLU A 359 -37.40 13.21 -22.65
C GLU A 359 -38.17 11.92 -22.95
N PRO A 360 -39.51 11.94 -22.99
CA PRO A 360 -40.28 10.78 -23.41
C PRO A 360 -39.93 10.37 -24.85
N ALA A 361 -39.72 9.08 -25.07
CA ALA A 361 -39.42 8.52 -26.39
C ALA A 361 -40.23 7.23 -26.60
N GLY A 362 -41.30 7.34 -27.39
CA GLY A 362 -42.24 6.25 -27.60
C GLY A 362 -42.90 5.81 -26.29
N GLU A 363 -42.70 4.54 -25.93
CA GLU A 363 -43.20 4.01 -24.67
C GLU A 363 -42.32 4.34 -23.47
N GLY A 364 -41.05 4.69 -23.68
CA GLY A 364 -40.04 4.89 -22.64
C GLY A 364 -39.42 6.29 -22.66
N TRP A 365 -38.11 6.37 -22.45
CA TRP A 365 -37.36 7.61 -22.31
C TRP A 365 -36.08 7.61 -23.13
N ARG A 366 -35.73 8.77 -23.68
CA ARG A 366 -34.37 9.06 -24.13
C ARG A 366 -33.66 9.81 -23.01
N LEU A 367 -32.56 9.25 -22.51
CA LEU A 367 -31.71 9.83 -21.48
C LEU A 367 -30.38 10.25 -22.10
N ILE A 368 -29.98 11.49 -21.83
CA ILE A 368 -28.67 12.05 -22.17
C ILE A 368 -27.91 12.24 -20.87
N VAL A 369 -26.73 11.62 -20.78
CA VAL A 369 -25.74 11.87 -19.73
C VAL A 369 -24.50 12.45 -20.40
N ALA A 370 -24.17 13.70 -20.09
CA ALA A 370 -22.99 14.39 -20.60
C ALA A 370 -21.94 14.46 -19.49
N ILE A 371 -20.74 13.94 -19.74
CA ILE A 371 -19.62 13.92 -18.81
C ILE A 371 -18.56 14.90 -19.31
N ALA A 372 -17.93 15.69 -18.43
CA ALA A 372 -16.86 16.60 -18.79
C ALA A 372 -15.74 15.90 -19.58
N ASP A 373 -15.32 16.49 -20.71
CA ASP A 373 -14.30 15.89 -21.59
C ASP A 373 -12.87 16.21 -21.11
N VAL A 374 -12.51 15.71 -19.94
CA VAL A 374 -11.18 15.89 -19.31
C VAL A 374 -10.06 15.46 -20.26
N SER A 375 -10.28 14.38 -21.02
CA SER A 375 -9.30 13.80 -21.96
C SER A 375 -8.96 14.71 -23.15
N HIS A 376 -9.77 15.74 -23.40
CA HIS A 376 -9.46 16.76 -24.39
C HIS A 376 -8.32 17.66 -23.93
N TYR A 377 -8.32 18.05 -22.66
CA TYR A 377 -7.37 18.98 -22.07
C TYR A 377 -6.10 18.30 -21.56
N ILE A 378 -6.19 17.03 -21.19
CA ILE A 378 -5.08 16.25 -20.61
C ILE A 378 -4.79 15.09 -21.55
N ARG A 379 -3.66 15.13 -22.26
CA ARG A 379 -3.24 14.08 -23.18
C ARG A 379 -2.33 13.07 -22.48
N LYS A 380 -2.29 11.86 -23.05
CA LYS A 380 -1.45 10.80 -22.54
C LYS A 380 0.02 11.24 -22.55
N SER A 381 0.70 10.98 -21.43
CA SER A 381 2.08 11.33 -21.13
C SER A 381 2.36 12.81 -20.85
N ASP A 382 1.33 13.66 -20.77
CA ASP A 382 1.48 15.03 -20.28
C ASP A 382 1.90 15.06 -18.79
N PRO A 383 2.56 16.14 -18.32
CA PRO A 383 2.86 16.31 -16.90
C PRO A 383 1.64 16.12 -15.98
N ILE A 384 0.50 16.74 -16.31
CA ILE A 384 -0.75 16.57 -15.54
C ILE A 384 -1.24 15.11 -15.57
N ASP A 385 -1.10 14.39 -16.68
CA ASP A 385 -1.52 12.99 -16.80
C ASP A 385 -0.63 12.04 -15.97
N VAL A 386 0.68 12.27 -15.95
CA VAL A 386 1.62 11.53 -15.10
C VAL A 386 1.30 11.76 -13.62
N GLU A 387 1.08 13.01 -13.22
CA GLU A 387 0.74 13.34 -11.83
C GLU A 387 -0.67 12.85 -11.46
N ALA A 388 -1.67 12.97 -12.33
CA ALA A 388 -3.02 12.44 -12.10
C ALA A 388 -3.00 10.92 -11.88
N ARG A 389 -2.20 10.17 -12.64
CA ARG A 389 -1.98 8.72 -12.39
C ARG A 389 -1.32 8.45 -11.04
N ARG A 390 -0.34 9.27 -10.65
CA ARG A 390 0.34 9.14 -9.35
C ARG A 390 -0.63 9.41 -8.19
N ARG A 391 -1.51 10.40 -8.33
CA ARG A 391 -2.56 10.74 -7.36
C ARG A 391 -3.66 9.68 -7.33
N GLY A 392 -4.05 9.16 -8.49
CA GLY A 392 -5.04 8.10 -8.68
C GLY A 392 -6.49 8.53 -8.47
N THR A 393 -6.77 9.33 -7.44
CA THR A 393 -8.10 9.88 -7.11
C THR A 393 -7.97 11.17 -6.32
N SER A 394 -9.02 11.99 -6.33
CA SER A 394 -9.18 13.06 -5.33
C SER A 394 -9.45 12.43 -3.96
N VAL A 395 -8.88 13.01 -2.90
CA VAL A 395 -9.10 12.57 -1.51
C VAL A 395 -9.88 13.65 -0.76
N TYR A 396 -11.09 13.30 -0.32
CA TYR A 396 -12.00 14.21 0.38
C TYR A 396 -11.92 14.00 1.90
N PHE A 397 -11.31 14.96 2.60
CA PHE A 397 -11.36 15.07 4.06
C PHE A 397 -12.55 15.95 4.48
N PRO A 398 -12.97 15.92 5.76
CA PRO A 398 -14.12 16.68 6.23
C PRO A 398 -14.09 18.19 5.89
N ASP A 399 -12.92 18.82 5.93
CA ASP A 399 -12.75 20.27 5.71
C ASP A 399 -11.78 20.62 4.56
N GLN A 400 -11.23 19.63 3.85
CA GLN A 400 -10.21 19.84 2.82
C GLN A 400 -10.27 18.75 1.75
N VAL A 401 -9.99 19.12 0.51
CA VAL A 401 -9.82 18.17 -0.59
C VAL A 401 -8.36 18.20 -1.05
N VAL A 402 -7.77 17.03 -1.29
CA VAL A 402 -6.53 16.90 -2.08
C VAL A 402 -6.95 16.46 -3.48
N PRO A 403 -7.03 17.39 -4.46
CA PRO A 403 -7.62 17.08 -5.74
C PRO A 403 -6.67 16.29 -6.65
N MET A 404 -7.24 15.42 -7.49
CA MET A 404 -6.49 14.65 -8.51
C MET A 404 -5.93 15.56 -9.61
N LEU A 405 -6.64 16.63 -9.94
CA LEU A 405 -6.28 17.60 -10.98
C LEU A 405 -6.13 18.99 -10.37
N PRO A 406 -5.30 19.87 -10.96
CA PRO A 406 -5.23 21.26 -10.53
C PRO A 406 -6.60 21.95 -10.60
N GLU A 407 -6.90 22.81 -9.62
CA GLU A 407 -8.20 23.49 -9.51
C GLU A 407 -8.55 24.33 -10.75
N ALA A 408 -7.53 24.91 -11.40
CA ALA A 408 -7.68 25.66 -12.64
C ALA A 408 -8.28 24.82 -13.78
N LEU A 409 -8.17 23.49 -13.73
CA LEU A 409 -8.82 22.58 -14.66
C LEU A 409 -10.11 22.00 -14.08
N SER A 410 -10.07 21.41 -12.88
CA SER A 410 -11.23 20.71 -12.29
C SER A 410 -12.41 21.65 -12.07
N ASN A 411 -12.16 22.84 -11.51
CA ASN A 411 -13.22 23.75 -11.10
C ASN A 411 -13.64 24.69 -12.24
N GLU A 412 -12.93 24.73 -13.35
CA GLU A 412 -13.21 25.64 -14.47
C GLU A 412 -13.58 24.90 -15.75
N LEU A 413 -12.60 24.34 -16.47
CA LEU A 413 -12.78 23.78 -17.81
C LEU A 413 -13.40 22.39 -17.81
N CYS A 414 -13.08 21.60 -16.79
CA CYS A 414 -13.63 20.27 -16.59
C CYS A 414 -14.89 20.28 -15.71
N SER A 415 -15.37 21.46 -15.31
CA SER A 415 -16.66 21.62 -14.62
C SER A 415 -17.71 22.12 -15.61
N LEU A 416 -18.84 21.43 -15.69
CA LEU A 416 -20.00 21.73 -16.54
C LEU A 416 -20.83 22.91 -15.99
N LYS A 417 -20.15 24.05 -15.78
CA LYS A 417 -20.71 25.26 -15.17
C LYS A 417 -21.99 25.74 -15.89
N PRO A 418 -22.96 26.28 -15.12
CA PRO A 418 -24.17 26.83 -15.70
C PRO A 418 -23.82 28.03 -16.59
N GLN A 419 -24.55 28.14 -17.71
CA GLN A 419 -24.51 29.27 -18.63
C GLN A 419 -23.17 29.47 -19.35
N VAL A 420 -22.36 28.41 -19.48
CA VAL A 420 -21.10 28.44 -20.23
C VAL A 420 -20.96 27.19 -21.10
N ASP A 421 -20.45 27.38 -22.32
CA ASP A 421 -20.19 26.27 -23.23
C ASP A 421 -19.04 25.40 -22.71
N ARG A 422 -19.24 24.08 -22.75
CA ARG A 422 -18.29 23.07 -22.26
C ARG A 422 -18.24 21.86 -23.19
N LEU A 423 -17.04 21.31 -23.32
CA LEU A 423 -16.81 20.07 -24.05
C LEU A 423 -17.20 18.89 -23.18
N CYS A 424 -17.92 17.92 -23.76
CA CYS A 424 -18.35 16.73 -23.04
C CYS A 424 -18.28 15.47 -23.92
N MET A 425 -18.18 14.33 -23.23
CA MET A 425 -18.46 13.01 -23.78
C MET A 425 -19.89 12.63 -23.39
N VAL A 426 -20.70 12.24 -24.36
CA VAL A 426 -22.12 11.99 -24.14
C VAL A 426 -22.41 10.50 -24.25
N CYS A 427 -23.18 9.98 -23.30
CA CYS A 427 -23.90 8.72 -23.39
C CYS A 427 -25.38 9.01 -23.62
N GLU A 428 -25.88 8.71 -24.81
CA GLU A 428 -27.31 8.74 -25.13
C GLU A 428 -27.90 7.33 -25.01
N MET A 429 -28.89 7.16 -24.14
CA MET A 429 -29.55 5.89 -23.85
C MET A 429 -31.03 5.92 -24.19
N GLN A 430 -31.53 4.79 -24.68
CA GLN A 430 -32.97 4.51 -24.82
C GLN A 430 -33.40 3.59 -23.68
N ILE A 431 -34.34 4.03 -22.86
CA ILE A 431 -34.80 3.35 -21.66
C ILE A 431 -36.26 2.95 -21.84
N ASP A 432 -36.60 1.69 -21.59
CA ASP A 432 -37.99 1.22 -21.68
C ASP A 432 -38.84 1.58 -20.44
N ARG A 433 -40.14 1.24 -20.46
CA ARG A 433 -41.07 1.50 -19.34
C ARG A 433 -40.70 0.83 -18.02
N ARG A 434 -39.87 -0.21 -18.07
CA ARG A 434 -39.43 -0.97 -16.89
C ARG A 434 -38.09 -0.47 -16.36
N GLY A 435 -37.51 0.57 -16.99
CA GLY A 435 -36.20 1.10 -16.65
C GLY A 435 -35.03 0.35 -17.30
N GLY A 436 -35.30 -0.54 -18.26
CA GLY A 436 -34.26 -1.28 -18.98
C GLY A 436 -33.61 -0.45 -20.08
N VAL A 437 -32.28 -0.43 -20.16
CA VAL A 437 -31.55 0.19 -21.28
C VAL A 437 -31.63 -0.72 -22.50
N THR A 438 -32.26 -0.24 -23.56
CA THR A 438 -32.50 -0.98 -24.83
C THR A 438 -31.52 -0.61 -25.93
N GLY A 439 -30.81 0.51 -25.79
CA GLY A 439 -29.77 0.94 -26.70
C GLY A 439 -28.96 2.10 -26.13
N ALA A 440 -27.71 2.22 -26.56
CA ALA A 440 -26.81 3.29 -26.15
C ALA A 440 -25.94 3.76 -27.33
N LYS A 441 -25.61 5.05 -27.34
CA LYS A 441 -24.67 5.67 -28.29
C LYS A 441 -23.73 6.60 -27.53
N PHE A 442 -22.46 6.59 -27.92
CA PHE A 442 -21.44 7.47 -27.36
C PHE A 442 -20.93 8.42 -28.43
N TYR A 443 -20.80 9.71 -28.08
CA TYR A 443 -20.25 10.70 -28.99
C TYR A 443 -19.71 11.91 -28.24
N ARG A 444 -18.74 12.60 -28.84
CA ARG A 444 -18.24 13.88 -28.33
C ARG A 444 -19.21 15.01 -28.66
N ALA A 445 -19.34 15.98 -27.78
CA ALA A 445 -20.23 17.11 -27.97
C ALA A 445 -19.72 18.40 -27.33
N VAL A 446 -20.38 19.51 -27.69
CA VAL A 446 -20.36 20.76 -26.95
C VAL A 446 -21.75 20.98 -26.36
N MET A 447 -21.79 21.27 -25.06
CA MET A 447 -23.03 21.49 -24.30
C MET A 447 -23.05 22.85 -23.62
N HIS A 448 -24.23 23.24 -23.16
CA HIS A 448 -24.48 24.43 -22.38
C HIS A 448 -25.38 24.04 -21.19
N SER A 449 -24.86 24.08 -19.96
CA SER A 449 -25.66 23.75 -18.78
C SER A 449 -26.66 24.89 -18.52
N HIS A 450 -27.96 24.59 -18.56
CA HIS A 450 -29.02 25.60 -18.42
C HIS A 450 -29.25 25.96 -16.95
N ALA A 451 -28.95 25.05 -16.02
CA ALA A 451 -28.98 25.33 -14.60
C ALA A 451 -28.04 24.41 -13.81
N ARG A 452 -27.52 24.97 -12.71
CA ARG A 452 -26.92 24.22 -11.61
C ARG A 452 -27.96 24.09 -10.52
N LEU A 453 -28.32 22.87 -10.18
CA LEU A 453 -29.29 22.55 -9.14
C LEU A 453 -28.61 21.85 -7.96
N THR A 454 -29.24 21.89 -6.79
CA THR A 454 -28.85 21.03 -5.67
C THR A 454 -29.83 19.90 -5.45
N TYR A 455 -29.37 18.82 -4.83
CA TYR A 455 -30.24 17.70 -4.44
C TYR A 455 -31.45 18.17 -3.61
N ASN A 456 -31.24 19.10 -2.67
CA ASN A 456 -32.32 19.65 -1.85
C ASN A 456 -33.34 20.45 -2.66
N GLN A 457 -32.89 21.21 -3.66
CA GLN A 457 -33.79 21.92 -4.57
C GLN A 457 -34.64 20.93 -5.36
N VAL A 458 -34.01 19.91 -5.97
CA VAL A 458 -34.71 18.89 -6.78
C VAL A 458 -35.72 18.12 -5.95
N ASP A 459 -35.37 17.73 -4.72
CA ASP A 459 -36.27 17.05 -3.80
C ASP A 459 -37.42 17.95 -3.32
N ALA A 460 -37.16 19.24 -3.06
CA ALA A 460 -38.22 20.21 -2.74
C ALA A 460 -39.20 20.39 -3.91
N MET A 461 -38.69 20.45 -5.14
CA MET A 461 -39.52 20.49 -6.36
C MET A 461 -40.33 19.22 -6.54
N HIS A 462 -39.73 18.05 -6.33
CA HIS A 462 -40.41 16.76 -6.43
C HIS A 462 -41.56 16.62 -5.42
N ARG A 463 -41.37 17.12 -4.19
CA ARG A 463 -42.39 17.12 -3.14
C ARG A 463 -43.43 18.24 -3.28
N GLY A 464 -43.30 19.12 -4.28
CA GLY A 464 -44.18 20.27 -4.47
C GLY A 464 -44.01 21.37 -3.41
N ALA A 465 -42.90 21.35 -2.66
CA ALA A 465 -42.60 22.31 -1.60
C ALA A 465 -41.96 23.61 -2.12
N ASP A 466 -41.54 23.66 -3.39
CA ASP A 466 -41.03 24.87 -4.05
C ASP A 466 -41.63 25.07 -5.46
N PRO A 467 -42.84 25.67 -5.55
CA PRO A 467 -43.49 25.95 -6.83
C PRO A 467 -42.74 26.97 -7.70
N ALA A 468 -41.94 27.85 -7.09
CA ALA A 468 -41.17 28.88 -7.80
C ALA A 468 -39.97 28.27 -8.53
N ALA A 469 -39.22 27.38 -7.87
CA ALA A 469 -38.15 26.61 -8.50
C ALA A 469 -38.70 25.70 -9.62
N TYR A 470 -39.85 25.06 -9.40
CA TYR A 470 -40.52 24.25 -10.42
C TYR A 470 -40.89 25.07 -11.67
N ALA A 471 -41.42 26.28 -11.47
CA ALA A 471 -41.74 27.20 -12.57
C ALA A 471 -40.50 27.78 -13.27
N HIS A 472 -39.36 27.87 -12.59
CA HIS A 472 -38.10 28.29 -13.19
C HIS A 472 -37.53 27.19 -14.09
N ILE A 473 -37.46 25.93 -13.61
CA ILE A 473 -36.98 24.81 -14.42
C ILE A 473 -37.89 24.56 -15.62
N ARG A 474 -39.21 24.66 -15.48
CA ARG A 474 -40.13 24.53 -16.62
C ARG A 474 -39.94 25.58 -17.72
N ARG A 475 -39.21 26.67 -17.44
CA ARG A 475 -38.90 27.75 -18.39
C ARG A 475 -37.54 27.59 -19.06
N LEU A 476 -36.67 26.74 -18.51
CA LEU A 476 -35.43 26.28 -19.15
C LEU A 476 -35.81 25.28 -20.26
#